data_AF-A0A923SVJ6-F1
#
_entry.id   AF-A0A923SVJ6-F1
#
_cell.length_a   1.000
_cell.length_b   1.000
_cell.length_c   1.000
_cell.angle_alpha   90.00
_cell.angle_beta   90.00
_cell.angle_gamma   90.00
#
_symmetry.space_group_name_H-M   'P 1'
#
loop_
_entity.id
_entity.type
_entity.pdbx_description
1 polymer ?
#
loop_
_entity_poly.entity_id
_entity_poly.type
_entity_poly.pdbx_seq_one_letter_code
_entity_poly.pdbx_strand_id
1 'polypeptide(L)'
;MSAPHWPRSRWQDGGAQAFWLWFVFGDFAPDLRIDAQRYRTGTPPAGVEAVRYRNAALAQWPGYPLAGSLGAILAEDDPSLLDAARQAGECWLLRGSVPDPADLDGLRGLIGTIAALCDQGGVAVVDPQMLSLFGAAQWQQRYFARDAFQARDHVLILADADPDDATRMRVHTRGLRKFARPDLDIRNVPAALVNHAGELAQGFVEFQCDGGVIADGHVVELGDDGAQLVARLAPDMADADFNNRHLTLRWPDPAASAPRLG
;
A
#
# COMPACT_ATOMS: atom_id res chain seq x y z
N MET A 1 0.83 -30.80 0.96
CA MET A 1 0.74 -29.91 2.14
C MET A 1 -0.02 -28.68 1.69
N SER A 2 -1.06 -28.27 2.42
CA SER A 2 -1.81 -27.05 2.10
C SER A 2 -0.92 -25.84 2.36
N ALA A 3 -0.81 -24.95 1.38
CA ALA A 3 -0.05 -23.72 1.57
C ALA A 3 -0.79 -22.83 2.59
N PRO A 4 -0.08 -22.09 3.47
CA PRO A 4 -0.72 -21.24 4.47
C PRO A 4 -1.70 -20.26 3.81
N HIS A 5 -2.86 -20.09 4.42
CA HIS A 5 -3.94 -19.25 3.94
C HIS A 5 -3.87 -17.88 4.62
N TRP A 6 -4.06 -16.80 3.87
CA TRP A 6 -4.16 -15.44 4.41
C TRP A 6 -5.62 -14.96 4.35
N PRO A 7 -6.43 -15.26 5.38
CA PRO A 7 -7.86 -14.92 5.37
C PRO A 7 -8.09 -13.42 5.51
N ARG A 8 -9.25 -12.96 5.02
CA ARG A 8 -9.84 -11.66 5.38
C ARG A 8 -11.11 -11.93 6.18
N SER A 9 -10.96 -12.02 7.50
CA SER A 9 -11.99 -12.55 8.40
C SER A 9 -13.22 -11.66 8.49
N ARG A 10 -13.09 -10.38 8.12
CA ARG A 10 -14.16 -9.38 8.11
C ARG A 10 -14.62 -9.05 6.70
N TRP A 11 -14.27 -9.89 5.71
CA TRP A 11 -14.54 -9.61 4.31
C TRP A 11 -16.02 -9.37 4.02
N GLN A 12 -16.24 -8.24 3.36
CA GLN A 12 -17.48 -7.84 2.72
C GLN A 12 -17.09 -7.30 1.35
N ASP A 13 -17.86 -7.67 0.32
CA ASP A 13 -17.63 -7.16 -1.03
C ASP A 13 -17.89 -5.65 -1.07
N GLY A 14 -16.82 -4.88 -1.29
CA GLY A 14 -16.86 -3.43 -1.42
C GLY A 14 -17.19 -2.94 -2.84
N GLY A 15 -17.33 -3.85 -3.82
CA GLY A 15 -17.56 -3.54 -5.24
C GLY A 15 -16.37 -2.87 -5.93
N ALA A 16 -15.24 -2.73 -5.24
CA ALA A 16 -14.00 -2.17 -5.77
C ALA A 16 -13.09 -3.26 -6.34
N GLN A 17 -12.01 -2.86 -7.00
CA GLN A 17 -10.96 -3.76 -7.45
C GLN A 17 -9.68 -3.49 -6.68
N ALA A 18 -8.99 -4.56 -6.30
CA ALA A 18 -7.63 -4.47 -5.83
C ALA A 18 -6.73 -4.28 -7.05
N PHE A 19 -5.77 -3.38 -6.94
CA PHE A 19 -4.75 -3.18 -7.96
C PHE A 19 -3.40 -3.59 -7.38
N TRP A 20 -2.64 -4.37 -8.11
CA TRP A 20 -1.34 -4.89 -7.72
C TRP A 20 -0.30 -4.43 -8.73
N LEU A 21 0.81 -3.87 -8.23
CA LEU A 21 1.85 -3.28 -9.07
C LEU A 21 3.19 -3.33 -8.35
N TRP A 22 4.15 -4.06 -8.90
CA TRP A 22 5.55 -4.06 -8.46
C TRP A 22 6.50 -4.10 -9.65
N PHE A 23 7.69 -3.56 -9.44
CA PHE A 23 8.81 -3.66 -10.36
C PHE A 23 9.97 -4.34 -9.65
N VAL A 24 10.55 -5.37 -10.25
CA VAL A 24 11.73 -6.06 -9.73
C VAL A 24 12.88 -5.86 -10.71
N PHE A 25 13.82 -5.01 -10.36
CA PHE A 25 15.01 -4.69 -11.15
C PHE A 25 16.12 -5.68 -10.85
N GLY A 26 16.82 -6.14 -11.87
CA GLY A 26 17.93 -7.08 -11.73
C GLY A 26 18.49 -7.56 -13.06
N ASP A 27 19.36 -8.56 -12.97
CA ASP A 27 19.89 -9.30 -14.12
C ASP A 27 19.53 -10.77 -13.96
N PHE A 28 18.65 -11.28 -14.81
CA PHE A 28 18.02 -12.58 -14.61
C PHE A 28 18.52 -13.61 -15.62
N ALA A 29 18.61 -14.87 -15.20
CA ALA A 29 18.88 -15.96 -16.14
C ALA A 29 17.82 -16.01 -17.27
N PRO A 30 18.20 -16.30 -18.53
CA PRO A 30 17.23 -16.41 -19.62
C PRO A 30 16.16 -17.48 -19.40
N ASP A 31 16.52 -18.57 -18.72
CA ASP A 31 15.69 -19.73 -18.42
C ASP A 31 15.18 -19.75 -16.98
N LEU A 32 15.03 -18.57 -16.35
CA LEU A 32 14.53 -18.40 -14.99
C LEU A 32 13.28 -19.26 -14.74
N ARG A 33 13.33 -20.06 -13.68
CA ARG A 33 12.23 -20.93 -13.23
C ARG A 33 11.96 -20.68 -11.75
N ILE A 34 10.69 -20.57 -11.41
CA ILE A 34 10.27 -20.41 -10.02
C ILE A 34 9.87 -21.79 -9.49
N ASP A 35 10.57 -22.25 -8.46
CA ASP A 35 10.15 -23.40 -7.67
C ASP A 35 8.91 -23.00 -6.85
N ALA A 36 7.74 -23.38 -7.35
CA ALA A 36 6.47 -23.00 -6.74
C ALA A 36 6.31 -23.48 -5.30
N GLN A 37 6.91 -24.62 -4.96
CA GLN A 37 6.86 -25.15 -3.61
C GLN A 37 7.76 -24.34 -2.67
N ARG A 38 9.01 -24.08 -3.07
CA ARG A 38 9.95 -23.26 -2.29
C ARG A 38 9.41 -21.85 -2.07
N TYR A 39 8.89 -21.23 -3.12
CA TYR A 39 8.44 -19.84 -3.09
C TYR A 39 6.96 -19.67 -2.77
N ARG A 40 6.26 -20.76 -2.43
CA ARG A 40 4.84 -20.74 -2.05
C ARG A 40 3.97 -20.00 -3.07
N THR A 41 4.33 -20.11 -4.35
CA THR A 41 3.60 -19.49 -5.45
C THR A 41 2.52 -20.43 -5.97
N GLY A 42 1.46 -19.85 -6.51
CA GLY A 42 0.36 -20.57 -7.15
C GLY A 42 0.14 -20.08 -8.57
N THR A 43 -0.97 -20.51 -9.17
CA THR A 43 -1.45 -19.91 -10.42
C THR A 43 -1.72 -18.42 -10.17
N PRO A 44 -1.16 -17.50 -10.98
CA PRO A 44 -1.48 -16.08 -10.88
C PRO A 44 -2.98 -15.86 -10.98
N PRO A 45 -3.58 -14.99 -10.15
CA PRO A 45 -4.98 -14.64 -10.26
C PRO A 45 -5.31 -14.09 -11.65
N ALA A 46 -6.53 -14.36 -12.13
CA ALA A 46 -6.99 -13.83 -13.41
C ALA A 46 -6.88 -12.29 -13.42
N GLY A 47 -6.32 -11.73 -14.49
CA GLY A 47 -6.07 -10.29 -14.62
C GLY A 47 -4.70 -9.83 -14.09
N VAL A 48 -3.88 -10.74 -13.57
CA VAL A 48 -2.51 -10.46 -13.12
C VAL A 48 -1.49 -11.08 -14.08
N GLU A 49 -0.53 -10.27 -14.48
CA GLU A 49 0.57 -10.65 -15.37
C GLU A 49 1.94 -10.32 -14.75
N ALA A 50 2.95 -11.09 -15.14
CA ALA A 50 4.35 -10.82 -14.88
C ALA A 50 5.07 -10.73 -16.23
N VAL A 51 5.62 -9.55 -16.54
CA VAL A 51 6.24 -9.27 -17.84
C VAL A 51 7.68 -8.82 -17.64
N ARG A 52 8.59 -9.44 -18.36
CA ARG A 52 10.03 -9.11 -18.36
C ARG A 52 10.33 -8.06 -19.42
N TYR A 53 10.96 -6.97 -19.01
CA TYR A 53 11.42 -5.89 -19.89
C TYR A 53 12.93 -5.72 -19.80
N ARG A 54 13.54 -5.27 -20.90
CA ARG A 54 14.87 -4.65 -20.87
C ARG A 54 14.72 -3.30 -20.17
N ASN A 55 15.56 -3.03 -19.16
CA ASN A 55 15.41 -1.82 -18.35
C ASN A 55 15.56 -0.55 -19.20
N ALA A 56 16.54 -0.52 -20.11
CA ALA A 56 16.73 0.60 -21.02
C ALA A 56 15.51 0.93 -21.92
N ALA A 57 14.69 -0.07 -22.24
CA ALA A 57 13.44 0.15 -22.97
C ALA A 57 12.33 0.65 -22.03
N LEU A 58 12.22 0.06 -20.83
CA LEU A 58 11.26 0.49 -19.81
C LEU A 58 11.50 1.93 -19.36
N ALA A 59 12.76 2.38 -19.30
CA ALA A 59 13.13 3.74 -18.92
C ALA A 59 12.57 4.84 -19.85
N GLN A 60 12.12 4.47 -21.05
CA GLN A 60 11.49 5.39 -22.00
C GLN A 60 9.98 5.53 -21.77
N TRP A 61 9.38 4.66 -20.95
CA TRP A 61 7.96 4.70 -20.63
C TRP A 61 7.66 5.83 -19.64
N PRO A 62 6.62 6.66 -19.86
CA PRO A 62 6.25 7.71 -18.90
C PRO A 62 5.94 7.22 -17.48
N GLY A 63 5.57 5.95 -17.32
CA GLY A 63 5.32 5.32 -16.02
C GLY A 63 6.55 4.70 -15.35
N TYR A 64 7.76 4.99 -15.84
CA TYR A 64 9.00 4.42 -15.29
C TYR A 64 9.21 4.81 -13.81
N PRO A 65 9.34 3.85 -12.88
CA PRO A 65 9.26 4.15 -11.46
C PRO A 65 10.54 4.76 -10.85
N LEU A 66 11.69 4.67 -11.54
CA LEU A 66 12.98 5.15 -11.02
C LEU A 66 13.30 6.61 -11.42
N ALA A 67 12.32 7.32 -11.99
CA ALA A 67 12.41 8.70 -12.42
C ALA A 67 11.19 9.52 -11.95
N GLY A 68 11.17 10.81 -12.27
CA GLY A 68 10.08 11.73 -11.87
C GLY A 68 9.95 11.85 -10.35
N SER A 69 8.74 12.18 -9.89
CA SER A 69 8.47 12.41 -8.47
C SER A 69 8.68 11.16 -7.63
N LEU A 70 8.25 9.98 -8.10
CA LEU A 70 8.51 8.72 -7.38
C LEU A 70 10.01 8.46 -7.26
N GLY A 71 10.76 8.58 -8.36
CA GLY A 71 12.21 8.39 -8.32
C GLY A 71 12.94 9.38 -7.40
N ALA A 72 12.43 10.60 -7.24
CA ALA A 72 12.95 11.57 -6.28
C ALA A 72 12.71 11.13 -4.83
N ILE A 73 11.49 10.69 -4.51
CA ILE A 73 11.14 10.14 -3.18
C ILE A 73 12.02 8.93 -2.85
N LEU A 74 12.20 8.01 -3.80
CA LEU A 74 13.04 6.83 -3.59
C LEU A 74 14.53 7.19 -3.39
N ALA A 75 14.99 8.30 -3.97
CA ALA A 75 16.37 8.77 -3.82
C ALA A 75 16.65 9.36 -2.43
N GLU A 76 15.63 9.90 -1.78
CA GLU A 76 15.73 10.41 -0.40
C GLU A 76 15.85 9.28 0.62
N ASP A 77 15.25 8.12 0.35
CA ASP A 77 15.26 6.95 1.23
C ASP A 77 16.54 6.10 1.10
N ASP A 78 16.86 5.61 -0.11
CA ASP A 78 18.08 4.85 -0.37
C ASP A 78 18.65 5.14 -1.78
N PRO A 79 19.52 6.16 -1.92
CA PRO A 79 20.09 6.52 -3.20
C PRO A 79 20.97 5.42 -3.79
N SER A 80 21.62 4.61 -2.94
CA SER A 80 22.53 3.55 -3.39
C SER A 80 21.77 2.40 -4.04
N LEU A 81 20.64 2.00 -3.44
CA LEU A 81 19.76 0.99 -3.99
C LEU A 81 19.04 1.49 -5.25
N LEU A 82 18.67 2.76 -5.29
CA LEU A 82 18.08 3.38 -6.48
C LEU A 82 19.06 3.34 -7.66
N ASP A 83 20.33 3.64 -7.44
CA ASP A 83 21.36 3.57 -8.47
C ASP A 83 21.60 2.12 -8.93
N ALA A 84 21.60 1.14 -8.01
CA ALA A 84 21.65 -0.27 -8.37
C ALA A 84 20.46 -0.68 -9.26
N ALA A 85 19.25 -0.23 -8.92
CA ALA A 85 18.05 -0.49 -9.72
C ALA A 85 18.13 0.13 -11.13
N ARG A 86 18.72 1.33 -11.26
CA ARG A 86 18.94 2.00 -12.54
C ARG A 86 20.00 1.31 -13.40
N GLN A 87 20.99 0.68 -12.78
CA GLN A 87 22.07 -0.04 -13.46
C GLN A 87 21.68 -1.45 -13.90
N ALA A 88 20.65 -2.04 -13.30
CA ALA A 88 20.15 -3.36 -13.66
C ALA A 88 19.77 -3.45 -15.16
N GLY A 89 20.11 -4.55 -15.82
CA GLY A 89 19.83 -4.74 -17.24
C GLY A 89 18.36 -4.97 -17.57
N GLU A 90 17.59 -5.45 -16.59
CA GLU A 90 16.21 -5.91 -16.78
C GLU A 90 15.29 -5.53 -15.62
N CYS A 91 13.98 -5.60 -15.90
CA CYS A 91 12.94 -5.39 -14.91
C CYS A 91 11.78 -6.37 -15.16
N TRP A 92 11.34 -7.05 -14.10
CA TRP A 92 10.05 -7.73 -14.09
C TRP A 92 8.97 -6.78 -13.58
N LEU A 93 7.96 -6.53 -14.39
CA LEU A 93 6.75 -5.81 -14.02
C LEU A 93 5.66 -6.83 -13.64
N LEU A 94 5.25 -6.82 -12.38
CA LEU A 94 4.09 -7.59 -11.92
C LEU A 94 2.93 -6.61 -11.78
N ARG A 95 1.88 -6.79 -12.57
CA ARG A 95 0.73 -5.86 -12.58
C ARG A 95 -0.59 -6.58 -12.79
N GLY A 96 -1.66 -6.03 -12.23
CA GLY A 96 -3.00 -6.51 -12.50
C GLY A 96 -4.06 -5.90 -11.61
N SER A 97 -5.31 -6.06 -12.03
CA SER A 97 -6.47 -5.77 -11.19
C SER A 97 -7.23 -7.06 -10.92
N VAL A 98 -7.65 -7.24 -9.67
CA VAL A 98 -8.51 -8.36 -9.26
C VAL A 98 -9.77 -7.81 -8.59
N PRO A 99 -10.95 -8.45 -8.74
CA PRO A 99 -12.12 -8.13 -7.92
C PRO A 99 -11.78 -8.22 -6.43
N ASP A 100 -12.48 -7.47 -5.58
CA ASP A 100 -12.29 -7.44 -4.13
C ASP A 100 -12.11 -8.86 -3.53
N PRO A 101 -10.86 -9.27 -3.24
CA PRO A 101 -10.59 -10.68 -3.01
C PRO A 101 -11.01 -11.07 -1.58
N ALA A 102 -11.69 -12.21 -1.44
CA ALA A 102 -12.17 -12.71 -0.14
C ALA A 102 -11.03 -13.18 0.79
N ASP A 103 -9.85 -13.37 0.24
CA ASP A 103 -8.61 -13.71 0.93
C ASP A 103 -7.42 -13.00 0.26
N LEU A 104 -6.22 -13.18 0.82
CA LEU A 104 -4.99 -12.57 0.30
C LEU A 104 -4.03 -13.62 -0.26
N ASP A 105 -4.50 -14.82 -0.63
CA ASP A 105 -3.60 -15.88 -1.13
C ASP A 105 -2.99 -15.51 -2.49
N GLY A 106 -3.73 -14.79 -3.32
CA GLY A 106 -3.19 -14.23 -4.56
C GLY A 106 -2.04 -13.24 -4.31
N LEU A 107 -2.21 -12.35 -3.33
CA LEU A 107 -1.16 -11.41 -2.91
C LEU A 107 0.05 -12.16 -2.33
N ARG A 108 -0.18 -13.18 -1.49
CA ARG A 108 0.87 -14.05 -0.93
C ARG A 108 1.68 -14.73 -2.04
N GLY A 109 1.00 -15.24 -3.06
CA GLY A 109 1.65 -15.85 -4.23
C GLY A 109 2.51 -14.86 -5.02
N LEU A 110 2.11 -13.60 -5.12
CA LEU A 110 2.92 -12.55 -5.73
C LEU A 110 4.13 -12.17 -4.87
N ILE A 111 3.98 -12.10 -3.55
CA ILE A 111 5.12 -11.90 -2.63
C ILE A 111 6.14 -13.02 -2.81
N GLY A 112 5.69 -14.26 -2.92
CA GLY A 112 6.52 -15.41 -3.23
C GLY A 112 7.22 -15.31 -4.59
N THR A 113 6.50 -14.84 -5.61
CA THR A 113 7.06 -14.59 -6.95
C THR A 113 8.18 -13.55 -6.89
N ILE A 114 7.96 -12.43 -6.19
CA ILE A 114 8.96 -11.38 -6.04
C ILE A 114 10.17 -11.90 -5.25
N ALA A 115 9.96 -12.67 -4.18
CA ALA A 115 11.04 -13.31 -3.43
C ALA A 115 11.87 -14.26 -4.32
N ALA A 116 11.22 -15.01 -5.21
CA ALA A 116 11.89 -15.87 -6.18
C ALA A 116 12.74 -15.10 -7.19
N LEU A 117 12.27 -13.93 -7.62
CA LEU A 117 13.01 -13.04 -8.51
C LEU A 117 14.21 -12.42 -7.79
N CYS A 118 14.04 -11.97 -6.53
CA CYS A 118 15.13 -11.49 -5.68
C CYS A 118 16.24 -12.54 -5.53
N ASP A 119 15.90 -13.79 -5.23
CA ASP A 119 16.88 -14.89 -5.11
C ASP A 119 17.57 -15.25 -6.45
N GLN A 120 17.03 -14.79 -7.58
CA GLN A 120 17.49 -15.15 -8.93
C GLN A 120 18.01 -13.95 -9.74
N GLY A 121 18.56 -12.95 -9.05
CA GLY A 121 19.24 -11.82 -9.68
C GLY A 121 18.51 -10.48 -9.54
N GLY A 122 17.34 -10.46 -8.90
CA GLY A 122 16.67 -9.22 -8.51
C GLY A 122 17.46 -8.49 -7.43
N VAL A 123 17.81 -7.23 -7.68
CA VAL A 123 18.56 -6.39 -6.73
C VAL A 123 17.64 -5.44 -5.96
N ALA A 124 16.57 -4.97 -6.60
CA ALA A 124 15.67 -3.97 -6.04
C ALA A 124 14.22 -4.22 -6.42
N VAL A 125 13.30 -3.94 -5.50
CA VAL A 125 11.85 -4.02 -5.69
C VAL A 125 11.23 -2.66 -5.43
N VAL A 126 10.49 -2.13 -6.39
CA VAL A 126 9.69 -0.90 -6.20
C VAL A 126 8.23 -1.28 -5.97
N ASP A 127 7.64 -0.71 -4.91
CA ASP A 127 6.20 -0.67 -4.66
C ASP A 127 5.70 0.78 -4.81
N PRO A 128 5.16 1.16 -5.98
CA PRO A 128 4.64 2.51 -6.19
C PRO A 128 3.43 2.84 -5.32
N GLN A 129 2.70 1.86 -4.80
CA GLN A 129 1.51 2.11 -3.99
C GLN A 129 1.87 2.48 -2.55
N MET A 130 3.06 2.12 -2.10
CA MET A 130 3.63 2.54 -0.81
C MET A 130 4.77 3.54 -0.96
N LEU A 131 5.08 4.00 -2.17
CA LEU A 131 6.21 4.88 -2.45
C LEU A 131 7.55 4.31 -1.91
N SER A 132 7.74 3.00 -2.01
CA SER A 132 8.85 2.29 -1.33
C SER A 132 9.77 1.56 -2.29
N LEU A 133 11.06 1.51 -1.92
CA LEU A 133 12.10 0.76 -2.59
C LEU A 133 12.69 -0.25 -1.59
N PHE A 134 12.80 -1.52 -2.00
CA PHE A 134 13.31 -2.58 -1.14
C PHE A 134 14.47 -3.32 -1.79
N GLY A 135 15.51 -3.61 -1.00
CA GLY A 135 16.56 -4.53 -1.41
C GLY A 135 16.08 -5.98 -1.35
N ALA A 136 16.73 -6.88 -2.08
CA ALA A 136 16.39 -8.31 -2.08
C ALA A 136 16.33 -8.93 -0.67
N ALA A 137 17.34 -8.68 0.17
CA ALA A 137 17.39 -9.20 1.54
C ALA A 137 16.28 -8.62 2.42
N GLN A 138 15.97 -7.34 2.25
CA GLN A 138 14.89 -6.67 2.98
C GLN A 138 13.53 -7.24 2.59
N TRP A 139 13.30 -7.49 1.29
CA TRP A 139 12.07 -8.14 0.82
C TRP A 139 11.89 -9.52 1.47
N GLN A 140 12.96 -10.32 1.50
CA GLN A 140 12.96 -11.63 2.12
C GLN A 140 12.58 -11.55 3.60
N GLN A 141 13.24 -10.68 4.36
CA GLN A 141 13.00 -10.55 5.79
C GLN A 141 11.61 -10.01 6.12
N ARG A 142 11.17 -8.98 5.38
CA ARG A 142 9.92 -8.27 5.67
C ARG A 142 8.69 -9.06 5.25
N TYR A 143 8.67 -9.55 4.01
CA TYR A 143 7.44 -10.09 3.41
C TYR A 143 7.42 -11.61 3.35
N PHE A 144 8.54 -12.24 3.00
CA PHE A 144 8.53 -13.67 2.64
C PHE A 144 8.81 -14.58 3.84
N ALA A 145 9.88 -14.34 4.59
CA ALA A 145 10.37 -15.27 5.62
C ALA A 145 9.33 -15.54 6.73
N ARG A 146 8.51 -14.55 7.06
CA ARG A 146 7.52 -14.63 8.14
C ARG A 146 6.32 -15.54 7.82
N ASP A 147 5.97 -15.68 6.54
CA ASP A 147 4.74 -16.36 6.08
C ASP A 147 3.44 -15.90 6.74
N ALA A 148 3.40 -14.64 7.20
CA ALA A 148 2.23 -14.08 7.87
C ALA A 148 1.95 -12.68 7.31
N PHE A 149 0.68 -12.43 7.03
CA PHE A 149 0.24 -11.12 6.58
C PHE A 149 0.38 -10.07 7.70
N GLN A 150 0.92 -8.91 7.34
CA GLN A 150 0.99 -7.73 8.22
C GLN A 150 0.51 -6.51 7.45
N ALA A 151 -0.60 -5.89 7.88
CA ALA A 151 -1.14 -4.72 7.20
C ALA A 151 -0.13 -3.55 7.12
N ARG A 152 0.66 -3.33 8.18
CA ARG A 152 1.72 -2.29 8.22
C ARG A 152 2.84 -2.49 7.21
N ASP A 153 3.02 -3.71 6.73
CA ASP A 153 4.02 -3.97 5.69
C ASP A 153 3.51 -3.57 4.31
N HIS A 154 2.20 -3.37 4.14
CA HIS A 154 1.60 -3.09 2.85
C HIS A 154 0.94 -1.70 2.74
N VAL A 155 0.84 -0.96 3.83
CA VAL A 155 0.24 0.37 3.86
C VAL A 155 1.17 1.35 4.57
N LEU A 156 1.46 2.46 3.89
CA LEU A 156 2.19 3.59 4.45
C LEU A 156 1.21 4.51 5.18
N ILE A 157 1.55 4.94 6.39
CA ILE A 157 0.82 5.96 7.16
C ILE A 157 1.75 7.16 7.29
N LEU A 158 1.31 8.31 6.81
CA LEU A 158 2.07 9.56 6.74
C LEU A 158 1.46 10.59 7.68
N ALA A 159 2.30 11.48 8.20
CA ALA A 159 1.88 12.66 8.93
C ALA A 159 2.63 13.88 8.39
N ASP A 160 1.87 14.91 8.03
CA ASP A 160 2.36 16.15 7.43
C ASP A 160 1.52 17.35 7.91
N ALA A 161 1.95 18.57 7.60
CA ALA A 161 1.19 19.77 7.93
C ALA A 161 -0.12 19.79 7.13
N ASP A 162 -1.24 20.11 7.78
CA ASP A 162 -2.53 20.16 7.10
C ASP A 162 -2.57 21.30 6.06
N PRO A 163 -2.87 21.03 4.78
CA PRO A 163 -2.87 22.08 3.75
C PRO A 163 -3.91 23.18 3.94
N ASP A 164 -4.95 22.97 4.76
CA ASP A 164 -5.95 23.99 5.07
C ASP A 164 -5.51 24.86 6.26
N ASP A 165 -4.67 24.34 7.15
CA ASP A 165 -4.12 25.03 8.32
C ASP A 165 -2.77 24.42 8.73
N ALA A 166 -1.68 25.10 8.41
CA ALA A 166 -0.32 24.61 8.71
C ALA A 166 0.00 24.46 10.21
N THR A 167 -0.86 24.94 11.12
CA THR A 167 -0.73 24.70 12.57
C THR A 167 -1.36 23.37 13.01
N ARG A 168 -2.10 22.72 12.11
CA ARG A 168 -2.72 21.42 12.27
C ARG A 168 -1.92 20.37 11.48
N MET A 169 -2.19 19.13 11.81
CA MET A 169 -1.61 17.95 11.18
C MET A 169 -2.65 17.25 10.31
N ARG A 170 -2.16 16.67 9.22
CA ARG A 170 -2.84 15.68 8.40
C ARG A 170 -2.22 14.32 8.69
N VAL A 171 -3.04 13.29 8.83
CA VAL A 171 -2.60 11.89 8.85
C VAL A 171 -3.29 11.15 7.73
N HIS A 172 -2.53 10.60 6.78
CA HIS A 172 -3.10 9.97 5.60
C HIS A 172 -2.39 8.67 5.25
N THR A 173 -3.02 7.83 4.42
CA THR A 173 -2.46 6.52 4.04
C THR A 173 -2.19 6.39 2.55
N ARG A 174 -1.28 5.47 2.20
CA ARG A 174 -1.12 4.96 0.83
C ARG A 174 -0.94 3.45 0.84
N GLY A 175 -1.65 2.77 -0.07
CA GLY A 175 -1.47 1.33 -0.33
C GLY A 175 -2.72 0.49 -0.10
N LEU A 176 -3.82 1.06 0.41
CA LEU A 176 -5.07 0.33 0.63
C LEU A 176 -5.73 -0.14 -0.67
N ARG A 177 -5.34 0.44 -1.82
CA ARG A 177 -5.73 -0.03 -3.14
C ARG A 177 -5.32 -1.49 -3.42
N LYS A 178 -4.27 -2.02 -2.79
CA LYS A 178 -3.89 -3.45 -2.87
C LYS A 178 -4.95 -4.39 -2.30
N PHE A 179 -5.89 -3.86 -1.52
CA PHE A 179 -6.92 -4.59 -0.79
C PHE A 179 -8.34 -4.24 -1.24
N ALA A 180 -8.48 -3.53 -2.38
CA ALA A 180 -9.75 -2.98 -2.85
C ALA A 180 -10.43 -2.07 -1.81
N ARG A 181 -9.64 -1.29 -1.08
CA ARG A 181 -10.11 -0.40 -0.01
C ARG A 181 -9.68 1.05 -0.26
N PRO A 182 -10.49 2.03 0.12
CA PRO A 182 -10.08 3.43 0.05
C PRO A 182 -8.96 3.70 1.06
N ASP A 183 -8.03 4.57 0.68
CA ASP A 183 -7.07 5.14 1.63
C ASP A 183 -7.77 6.09 2.62
N LEU A 184 -7.05 6.58 3.64
CA LEU A 184 -7.60 7.47 4.66
C LEU A 184 -6.95 8.85 4.56
N ASP A 185 -7.73 9.89 4.83
CA ASP A 185 -7.26 11.26 4.99
C ASP A 185 -7.88 11.88 6.25
N ILE A 186 -7.13 11.89 7.34
CA ILE A 186 -7.54 12.47 8.63
C ILE A 186 -6.99 13.89 8.72
N ARG A 187 -7.90 14.86 8.70
CA ARG A 187 -7.62 16.31 8.63
C ARG A 187 -7.84 17.02 9.96
N ASN A 188 -7.32 18.24 10.06
CA ASN A 188 -7.47 19.15 11.18
C ASN A 188 -6.97 18.58 12.52
N VAL A 189 -6.00 17.65 12.50
CA VAL A 189 -5.55 16.98 13.71
C VAL A 189 -4.71 17.97 14.54
N PRO A 190 -5.03 18.21 15.83
CA PRO A 190 -4.15 18.99 16.68
C PRO A 190 -2.76 18.33 16.77
N ALA A 191 -1.68 19.11 16.72
CA ALA A 191 -0.32 18.55 16.73
C ALA A 191 -0.06 17.61 17.93
N ALA A 192 -0.65 17.90 19.09
CA ALA A 192 -0.57 17.05 20.28
C ALA A 192 -1.26 15.69 20.14
N LEU A 193 -2.17 15.53 19.17
CA LEU A 193 -2.96 14.31 18.93
C LEU A 193 -2.54 13.56 17.66
N VAL A 194 -1.44 13.96 16.99
CA VAL A 194 -1.00 13.31 15.75
C VAL A 194 -0.73 11.82 15.91
N ASN A 195 -0.13 11.40 17.03
CA ASN A 195 0.10 9.98 17.32
C ASN A 195 -1.21 9.22 17.51
N HIS A 196 -2.19 9.83 18.17
CA HIS A 196 -3.51 9.23 18.37
C HIS A 196 -4.27 9.08 17.05
N ALA A 197 -4.20 10.09 16.17
CA ALA A 197 -4.71 9.96 14.80
C ALA A 197 -3.99 8.87 14.00
N GLY A 198 -2.68 8.70 14.19
CA GLY A 198 -1.90 7.61 13.60
C GLY A 198 -2.32 6.21 14.09
N GLU A 199 -2.63 6.08 15.38
CA GLU A 199 -3.18 4.84 15.96
C GLU A 199 -4.59 4.55 15.42
N LEU A 200 -5.44 5.57 15.29
CA LEU A 200 -6.75 5.43 14.67
C LEU A 200 -6.63 4.98 13.20
N ALA A 201 -5.75 5.63 12.42
CA ALA A 201 -5.46 5.24 11.04
C ALA A 201 -4.98 3.78 10.97
N GLN A 202 -4.11 3.36 11.89
CA GLN A 202 -3.65 1.98 11.97
C GLN A 202 -4.80 0.98 12.20
N GLY A 203 -5.73 1.28 13.11
CA GLY A 203 -6.88 0.42 13.37
C GLY A 203 -7.77 0.27 12.13
N PHE A 204 -7.99 1.36 11.39
CA PHE A 204 -8.71 1.31 10.12
C PHE A 204 -7.97 0.51 9.04
N VAL A 205 -6.65 0.66 8.94
CA VAL A 205 -5.82 -0.11 8.02
C VAL A 205 -5.95 -1.60 8.31
N GLU A 206 -5.83 -2.02 9.56
CA GLU A 206 -6.00 -3.42 9.96
C GLU A 206 -7.39 -3.94 9.63
N PHE A 207 -8.45 -3.17 9.96
CA PHE A 207 -9.83 -3.53 9.65
C PHE A 207 -10.08 -3.69 8.15
N GLN A 208 -9.60 -2.75 7.33
CA GLN A 208 -9.80 -2.75 5.88
C GLN A 208 -8.99 -3.84 5.18
N CYS A 209 -7.73 -4.07 5.58
CA CYS A 209 -6.92 -5.17 5.09
C CYS A 209 -7.54 -6.53 5.41
N ASP A 210 -8.12 -6.70 6.60
CA ASP A 210 -8.88 -7.89 7.01
C ASP A 210 -10.28 -7.99 6.35
N GLY A 211 -10.60 -7.09 5.42
CA GLY A 211 -11.79 -7.18 4.56
C GLY A 211 -12.97 -6.32 4.99
N GLY A 212 -12.86 -5.60 6.11
CA GLY A 212 -13.90 -4.69 6.56
C GLY A 212 -14.14 -3.54 5.59
N VAL A 213 -15.40 -3.10 5.48
CA VAL A 213 -15.80 -1.93 4.67
C VAL A 213 -16.23 -0.81 5.62
N ILE A 214 -15.64 0.37 5.46
CA ILE A 214 -16.06 1.59 6.16
C ILE A 214 -17.07 2.30 5.26
N ALA A 215 -18.32 2.37 5.70
CA ALA A 215 -19.38 3.03 4.94
C ALA A 215 -19.21 4.54 4.92
N ASP A 216 -19.69 5.19 3.85
CA ASP A 216 -19.87 6.64 3.86
C ASP A 216 -20.85 7.05 4.97
N GLY A 217 -20.48 8.06 5.74
CA GLY A 217 -21.22 8.49 6.93
C GLY A 217 -20.94 7.66 8.19
N HIS A 218 -20.00 6.72 8.17
CA HIS A 218 -19.62 5.98 9.37
C HIS A 218 -19.11 6.94 10.45
N VAL A 219 -19.66 6.83 11.65
CA VAL A 219 -19.33 7.68 12.81
C VAL A 219 -18.36 6.94 13.71
N VAL A 220 -17.30 7.63 14.10
CA VAL A 220 -16.26 7.14 15.01
C VAL A 220 -16.28 8.04 16.23
N GLU A 221 -16.51 7.46 17.39
CA GLU A 221 -16.44 8.18 18.66
C GLU A 221 -14.97 8.27 19.10
N LEU A 222 -14.55 9.49 19.43
CA LEU A 222 -13.25 9.82 19.98
C LEU A 222 -13.38 9.94 21.49
N GLY A 223 -12.75 9.01 22.22
CA GLY A 223 -12.69 9.04 23.67
C GLY A 223 -14.05 9.11 24.38
N ASP A 224 -14.01 9.47 25.67
CA ASP A 224 -15.20 9.49 26.54
C ASP A 224 -15.95 10.82 26.51
N ASP A 225 -15.42 11.85 25.84
CA ASP A 225 -16.03 13.20 25.76
C ASP A 225 -17.10 13.31 24.66
N GLY A 226 -17.32 12.24 23.90
CA GLY A 226 -18.34 12.15 22.86
C GLY A 226 -17.98 12.91 21.58
N ALA A 227 -16.72 13.33 21.41
CA ALA A 227 -16.26 13.87 20.13
C ALA A 227 -16.43 12.82 19.02
N GLN A 228 -16.81 13.25 17.82
CA GLN A 228 -17.10 12.34 16.71
C GLN A 228 -16.38 12.74 15.43
N LEU A 229 -15.88 11.73 14.72
CA LEU A 229 -15.44 11.84 13.32
C LEU A 229 -16.49 11.18 12.43
N VAL A 230 -16.73 11.74 11.26
CA VAL A 230 -17.59 11.14 10.24
C VAL A 230 -16.75 10.85 9.01
N ALA A 231 -16.68 9.58 8.63
CA ALA A 231 -15.98 9.16 7.42
C ALA A 231 -16.79 9.55 6.18
N ARG A 232 -16.16 10.28 5.26
CA ARG A 232 -16.76 10.69 3.99
C ARG A 232 -15.97 10.15 2.82
N LEU A 233 -16.63 9.42 1.94
CA LEU A 233 -15.96 8.81 0.79
C LEU A 233 -15.80 9.83 -0.33
N ALA A 234 -14.55 10.08 -0.74
CA ALA A 234 -14.27 10.95 -1.86
C ALA A 234 -14.90 10.39 -3.16
N PRO A 235 -15.40 11.27 -4.05
CA PRO A 235 -16.18 10.87 -5.21
C PRO A 235 -15.36 10.16 -6.30
N ASP A 236 -14.06 10.42 -6.41
CA ASP A 236 -13.22 9.85 -7.46
C ASP A 236 -11.77 9.53 -7.00
N MET A 237 -10.94 9.11 -7.97
CA MET A 237 -9.53 8.76 -7.79
C MET A 237 -8.57 9.84 -8.32
N ALA A 238 -9.05 11.06 -8.58
CA ALA A 238 -8.24 12.10 -9.22
C ALA A 238 -7.14 12.64 -8.30
N ASP A 239 -7.23 12.36 -6.99
CA ASP A 239 -6.25 12.81 -6.01
C ASP A 239 -4.92 12.04 -6.14
N ALA A 240 -3.89 12.79 -6.56
CA ALA A 240 -2.53 12.28 -6.78
C ALA A 240 -1.83 11.83 -5.48
N ASP A 241 -2.25 12.36 -4.32
CA ASP A 241 -1.70 11.98 -3.02
C ASP A 241 -2.01 10.53 -2.67
N PHE A 242 -3.09 9.97 -3.24
CA PHE A 242 -3.54 8.61 -2.98
C PHE A 242 -3.32 7.68 -4.16
N ASN A 243 -3.55 8.15 -5.40
CA ASN A 243 -3.69 7.27 -6.58
C ASN A 243 -4.72 6.14 -6.32
N ASN A 244 -5.76 6.48 -5.55
CA ASN A 244 -6.82 5.62 -5.05
C ASN A 244 -8.00 6.52 -4.62
N ARG A 245 -9.16 5.91 -4.35
CA ARG A 245 -10.22 6.58 -3.58
C ARG A 245 -9.75 6.72 -2.13
N HIS A 246 -10.27 7.70 -1.41
CA HIS A 246 -9.97 7.85 0.01
C HIS A 246 -11.21 8.24 0.82
N LEU A 247 -11.17 7.96 2.12
CA LEU A 247 -12.13 8.41 3.12
C LEU A 247 -11.53 9.62 3.84
N THR A 248 -12.24 10.73 3.83
CA THR A 248 -11.89 11.90 4.62
C THR A 248 -12.55 11.82 5.99
N LEU A 249 -11.77 12.01 7.05
CA LEU A 249 -12.24 12.24 8.41
C LEU A 249 -11.68 13.59 8.86
N ARG A 250 -12.48 14.42 9.54
CA ARG A 250 -12.00 15.72 10.04
C ARG A 250 -12.09 15.76 11.55
N TRP A 251 -10.95 15.98 12.21
CA TRP A 251 -10.90 16.16 13.65
C TRP A 251 -11.77 17.34 14.08
N PRO A 252 -12.62 17.18 15.10
CA PRO A 252 -13.47 18.26 15.56
C PRO A 252 -12.63 19.38 16.19
N ASP A 253 -13.05 20.61 15.97
CA ASP A 253 -12.47 21.75 16.69
C ASP A 253 -12.97 21.75 18.13
N PRO A 254 -12.12 22.03 19.14
CA PRO A 254 -12.52 22.01 20.55
C PRO A 254 -13.73 22.90 20.88
N ALA A 255 -13.97 23.95 20.09
CA ALA A 255 -15.08 24.88 20.27
C ALA A 255 -16.43 24.36 19.69
N ALA A 256 -16.41 23.35 18.83
CA ALA A 256 -17.61 22.80 18.20
C ALA A 256 -18.30 21.72 19.06
N SER A 257 -17.59 21.19 20.07
CA SER A 257 -18.08 20.11 20.96
C SER A 257 -18.83 20.60 22.20
N ALA A 258 -18.90 21.93 22.43
CA ALA A 258 -19.67 22.45 23.56
C ALA A 258 -21.17 22.31 23.27
N PRO A 259 -21.97 21.68 24.15
CA PRO A 259 -23.41 21.68 23.99
C PRO A 259 -23.90 23.14 24.00
N ARG A 260 -24.68 23.53 22.99
CA ARG A 260 -25.41 24.79 23.02
C ARG A 260 -26.39 24.70 24.19
N LEU A 261 -26.00 25.25 25.34
CA LEU A 261 -26.93 25.50 26.44
C LEU A 261 -27.99 26.47 25.88
N GLY A 262 -29.21 25.96 25.75
CA GLY A 262 -30.40 26.72 25.38
C GLY A 262 -30.88 27.64 26.49
#